data_AF-A0A4Y2DFB1-F1
#
_entry.id   AF-A0A4Y2DFB1-F1
#
_cell.length_a   1.000
_cell.length_b   1.000
_cell.length_c   1.000
_cell.angle_alpha   90.00
_cell.angle_beta   90.00
_cell.angle_gamma   90.00
#
_symmetry.space_group_name_H-M   'P 1'
#
loop_
_entity.id
_entity.type
_entity.pdbx_description
1 polymer ?
#
loop_
_entity_poly.entity_id
_entity_poly.type
_entity_poly.pdbx_seq_one_letter_code
_entity_poly.pdbx_strand_id
1 'polypeptide(L)'
;MRLSVHLPNQKRVTCQDGHEEEALEAARSRQTMLKSWFQLNQSDPDAQTLLNTDIPYNYVCDRNNCKRRKRGGNKIVARMYVLNVKDAERFYLRMLLLHVPGAASFKFLRTVDNVIYDTFKQVAFHRHLLNSDEEWDHCLHLSNAKATKPDLRLYSVLL
;
A
#
# COMPACT_ATOMS: atom_id res chain seq x y z
N MET A 1 11.98 -0.96 6.82
CA MET A 1 11.80 -0.73 5.37
C MET A 1 10.60 0.18 5.16
N ARG A 2 10.68 1.19 4.28
CA ARG A 2 9.54 2.08 3.97
C ARG A 2 8.82 1.56 2.74
N LEU A 3 7.57 1.14 2.88
CA LEU A 3 6.74 0.80 1.72
C LEU A 3 6.38 2.09 0.97
N SER A 4 6.95 2.25 -0.22
CA SER A 4 6.60 3.34 -1.14
C SER A 4 5.24 3.03 -1.77
N VAL A 5 4.18 3.43 -1.08
CA VAL A 5 2.78 3.25 -1.51
C VAL A 5 2.29 4.52 -2.18
N HIS A 6 1.61 4.36 -3.31
CA HIS A 6 0.97 5.43 -4.05
C HIS A 6 -0.41 4.98 -4.52
N LEU A 7 -1.34 5.94 -4.63
CA LEU A 7 -2.64 5.71 -5.27
C LEU A 7 -2.46 5.55 -6.79
N PRO A 8 -3.49 5.08 -7.51
CA PRO A 8 -3.53 5.15 -8.97
C PRO A 8 -3.19 6.57 -9.45
N ASN A 9 -2.30 6.69 -10.44
CA ASN A 9 -1.86 7.95 -11.05
C ASN A 9 -1.17 8.99 -10.14
N GLN A 10 -0.90 8.66 -8.86
CA GLN A 10 -0.27 9.60 -7.92
C GLN A 10 1.17 9.20 -7.55
N LYS A 11 2.02 9.02 -8.55
CA LYS A 11 3.45 8.77 -8.32
C LYS A 11 4.16 10.10 -7.98
N ARG A 12 5.11 10.05 -7.04
CA ARG A 12 5.94 11.22 -6.72
C ARG A 12 6.78 11.62 -7.94
N VAL A 13 6.65 12.86 -8.36
CA VAL A 13 7.44 13.51 -9.41
C VAL A 13 8.42 14.47 -8.75
N THR A 14 9.66 14.51 -9.24
CA THR A 14 10.63 15.55 -8.90
C THR A 14 10.91 16.29 -10.20
N CYS A 15 10.43 17.53 -10.31
CA CYS A 15 10.68 18.38 -11.48
C CYS A 15 11.85 19.31 -11.19
N GLN A 16 12.64 19.61 -12.23
CA GLN A 16 13.48 20.80 -12.29
C GLN A 16 12.74 21.83 -13.16
N ASP A 17 12.92 23.12 -12.88
CA ASP A 17 12.24 24.19 -13.61
C ASP A 17 12.53 24.08 -15.11
N GLY A 18 11.47 24.05 -15.94
CA GLY A 18 11.55 23.92 -17.40
C GLY A 18 11.57 22.48 -17.94
N HIS A 19 11.53 21.46 -17.06
CA HIS A 19 11.47 20.04 -17.44
C HIS A 19 10.25 19.32 -16.85
N GLU A 20 9.14 20.03 -16.63
CA GLU A 20 7.96 19.50 -15.95
C GLU A 20 7.31 18.34 -16.72
N GLU A 21 7.23 18.44 -18.04
CA GLU A 21 6.63 17.41 -18.90
C GLU A 21 7.47 16.13 -18.96
N GLU A 22 8.79 16.29 -19.09
CA GLU A 22 9.74 15.17 -19.06
C GLU A 22 9.76 14.47 -17.69
N ALA A 23 9.72 15.24 -16.60
CA ALA A 23 9.62 14.69 -15.25
C ALA A 23 8.31 13.92 -15.02
N LEU A 24 7.20 14.41 -15.57
CA LEU A 24 5.90 13.74 -15.48
C LEU A 24 5.91 12.41 -16.25
N GLU A 25 6.46 12.38 -17.46
CA GLU A 25 6.62 11.15 -18.25
C GLU A 25 7.58 10.15 -17.59
N ALA A 26 8.70 10.64 -17.03
CA ALA A 26 9.61 9.82 -16.25
C ALA A 26 8.92 9.21 -15.02
N ALA A 27 8.05 9.96 -14.34
CA ALA A 27 7.30 9.43 -13.21
C ALA A 27 6.25 8.40 -13.65
N ARG A 28 5.52 8.65 -14.75
CA ARG A 28 4.54 7.71 -15.33
C ARG A 28 5.19 6.38 -15.68
N SER A 29 6.33 6.42 -16.35
CA SER A 29 7.11 5.25 -16.77
C SER A 29 7.86 4.55 -15.63
N ARG A 30 8.24 5.25 -14.54
CA ARG A 30 8.99 4.66 -13.43
C ARG A 30 8.28 3.46 -12.80
N GLN A 31 8.91 2.29 -12.82
CA GLN A 31 8.39 1.14 -12.08
C GLN A 31 8.58 1.31 -10.57
N THR A 32 7.54 0.98 -9.81
CA THR A 32 7.57 0.97 -8.34
C THR A 32 7.50 -0.46 -7.84
N MET A 33 7.99 -0.73 -6.62
CA MET A 33 7.92 -2.07 -6.02
C MET A 33 6.50 -2.62 -6.01
N LEU A 34 5.50 -1.75 -5.75
CA LEU A 34 4.08 -2.10 -5.80
C LEU A 34 3.67 -2.59 -7.20
N LYS A 35 4.07 -1.89 -8.27
CA LYS A 35 3.78 -2.35 -9.65
C LYS A 35 4.55 -3.61 -10.02
N SER A 36 5.79 -3.78 -9.56
CA SER A 36 6.55 -5.02 -9.77
C SER A 36 5.88 -6.21 -9.12
N TRP A 37 5.33 -6.05 -7.90
CA TRP A 37 4.55 -7.10 -7.25
C TRP A 37 3.27 -7.45 -8.02
N PHE A 38 2.54 -6.43 -8.50
CA PHE A 38 1.36 -6.65 -9.34
C PHE A 38 1.67 -7.46 -10.60
N GLN A 39 2.79 -7.17 -11.28
CA GLN A 39 3.23 -7.94 -12.43
C GLN A 39 3.63 -9.37 -12.05
N LEU A 40 4.39 -9.52 -10.98
CA LEU A 40 4.84 -10.83 -10.51
C LEU A 40 3.65 -11.76 -10.20
N ASN A 41 2.61 -11.23 -9.56
CA ASN A 41 1.40 -11.98 -9.25
C ASN A 41 0.59 -12.44 -10.48
N GLN A 42 0.83 -11.88 -11.66
CA GLN A 42 0.17 -12.32 -12.90
C GLN A 42 0.75 -13.64 -13.43
N SER A 43 1.99 -13.98 -13.08
CA SER A 43 2.72 -15.08 -13.69
C SER A 43 3.34 -16.08 -12.70
N ASP A 44 3.51 -15.71 -11.43
CA ASP A 44 4.18 -16.53 -10.42
C ASP A 44 3.18 -16.96 -9.31
N PRO A 45 2.75 -18.24 -9.29
CA PRO A 45 1.86 -18.77 -8.26
C PRO A 45 2.41 -18.64 -6.84
N ASP A 46 3.73 -18.73 -6.65
CA ASP A 46 4.33 -18.60 -5.31
C ASP A 46 4.16 -17.16 -4.81
N ALA A 47 4.36 -16.17 -5.69
CA ALA A 47 4.16 -14.77 -5.34
C ALA A 47 2.70 -14.44 -5.02
N GLN A 48 1.73 -15.15 -5.62
CA GLN A 48 0.31 -14.98 -5.32
C GLN A 48 -0.04 -15.32 -3.86
N THR A 49 0.77 -16.14 -3.20
CA THR A 49 0.59 -16.49 -1.78
C THR A 49 1.16 -15.43 -0.82
N LEU A 50 1.94 -14.47 -1.33
CA LEU A 50 2.68 -13.51 -0.52
C LEU A 50 1.98 -12.15 -0.44
N LEU A 51 2.07 -11.53 0.73
CA LEU A 51 1.72 -10.12 0.93
C LEU A 51 2.75 -9.20 0.27
N ASN A 52 2.36 -7.98 -0.06
CA ASN A 52 3.29 -6.99 -0.62
C ASN A 52 4.51 -6.76 0.29
N THR A 53 4.32 -6.85 1.61
CA THR A 53 5.39 -6.70 2.60
C THR A 53 6.37 -7.86 2.64
N ASP A 54 5.95 -9.04 2.18
CA ASP A 54 6.77 -10.25 2.18
C ASP A 54 7.60 -10.40 0.90
N ILE A 55 7.21 -9.71 -0.17
CA ILE A 55 7.91 -9.76 -1.46
C ILE A 55 9.40 -9.39 -1.34
N PRO A 56 9.81 -8.31 -0.65
CA PRO A 56 11.23 -7.96 -0.59
C PRO A 56 12.10 -8.99 0.15
N TYR A 57 11.51 -9.90 0.94
CA TYR A 57 12.20 -10.99 1.62
C TYR A 57 12.32 -12.25 0.78
N ASN A 58 11.44 -12.41 -0.21
CA ASN A 58 11.36 -13.60 -1.07
C ASN A 58 11.87 -13.33 -2.50
N TYR A 59 11.83 -12.08 -2.95
CA TYR A 59 12.18 -11.66 -4.29
C TYR A 59 13.11 -10.44 -4.27
N VAL A 60 13.91 -10.33 -5.32
CA VAL A 60 14.61 -9.10 -5.69
C VAL A 60 14.00 -8.63 -7.00
N CYS A 61 13.39 -7.45 -6.97
CA CYS A 61 12.83 -6.81 -8.15
C CYS A 61 13.72 -5.65 -8.59
N ASP A 62 14.24 -5.74 -9.80
CA ASP A 62 14.78 -4.62 -10.57
C ASP A 62 13.71 -4.14 -11.57
N ARG A 63 13.87 -2.94 -12.14
CA ARG A 63 12.90 -2.17 -12.94
C ARG A 63 11.85 -2.99 -13.69
N ASN A 64 12.24 -4.08 -14.36
CA ASN A 64 11.32 -4.96 -15.10
C ASN A 64 11.46 -6.45 -14.78
N ASN A 65 12.26 -6.84 -13.78
CA ASN A 65 12.55 -8.26 -13.52
C ASN A 65 12.53 -8.55 -12.03
N CYS A 66 11.68 -9.49 -11.61
CA CYS A 66 11.66 -10.02 -10.27
C CYS A 66 12.21 -11.44 -10.28
N LYS A 67 13.21 -11.69 -9.44
CA LYS A 67 13.81 -13.03 -9.27
C LYS A 67 13.65 -13.48 -7.84
N ARG A 68 13.31 -14.76 -7.65
CA ARG A 68 13.26 -15.38 -6.33
C ARG A 68 14.65 -15.33 -5.69
N ARG A 69 14.70 -15.00 -4.40
CA ARG A 69 15.93 -15.00 -3.62
C ARG A 69 16.37 -16.43 -3.34
N LYS A 70 17.69 -16.65 -3.38
CA LYS A 70 18.30 -17.93 -2.97
C LYS A 70 18.36 -18.08 -1.44
N ARG A 71 18.31 -16.98 -0.68
CA ARG A 71 18.25 -16.93 0.78
C ARG A 71 17.26 -15.85 1.21
N GLY A 72 16.38 -16.17 2.16
CA GLY A 72 15.40 -15.24 2.71
C GLY A 72 16.05 -14.02 3.37
N GLY A 73 15.40 -12.87 3.31
CA GLY A 73 15.83 -11.67 4.04
C GLY A 73 15.29 -11.63 5.47
N ASN A 74 15.97 -10.90 6.37
CA ASN A 74 15.48 -10.69 7.75
C ASN A 74 14.19 -9.88 7.76
N LYS A 75 13.15 -10.39 8.43
CA LYS A 75 11.84 -9.72 8.53
C LYS A 75 11.96 -8.45 9.37
N ILE A 76 11.72 -7.29 8.75
CA ILE A 76 11.65 -5.99 9.41
C ILE A 76 10.19 -5.56 9.48
N VAL A 77 9.68 -5.28 10.68
CA VAL A 77 8.32 -4.75 10.89
C VAL A 77 8.20 -3.39 10.21
N ALA A 78 7.19 -3.24 9.34
CA ALA A 78 6.87 -1.95 8.74
C ALA A 78 6.27 -1.02 9.82
N ARG A 79 6.84 0.17 10.01
CA ARG A 79 6.28 1.18 10.92
C ARG A 79 5.18 1.96 10.20
N MET A 80 3.96 1.95 10.76
CA MET A 80 2.82 2.74 10.26
C MET A 80 3.04 4.23 10.55
N TYR A 81 2.59 5.11 9.66
CA TYR A 81 2.76 6.57 9.77
C TYR A 81 1.65 7.22 10.60
N VAL A 82 1.96 8.36 11.22
CA VAL A 82 0.97 9.35 11.66
C VAL A 82 0.24 9.87 10.40
N LEU A 83 -1.09 9.89 10.45
CA LEU A 83 -1.94 10.16 9.29
C LEU A 83 -2.17 11.65 9.09
N ASN A 84 -2.09 12.09 7.83
CA ASN A 84 -2.69 13.33 7.36
C ASN A 84 -4.06 12.97 6.76
N VAL A 85 -5.08 13.82 6.94
CA VAL A 85 -6.41 13.63 6.33
C VAL A 85 -6.31 13.48 4.80
N LYS A 86 -5.37 14.19 4.15
CA LYS A 86 -5.09 14.04 2.70
C LYS A 86 -4.45 12.70 2.31
N ASP A 87 -4.00 11.92 3.30
CA ASP A 87 -3.37 10.60 3.15
C ASP A 87 -4.28 9.42 3.57
N ALA A 88 -5.54 9.68 3.94
CA ALA A 88 -6.47 8.66 4.44
C ALA A 88 -6.64 7.48 3.45
N GLU A 89 -6.86 7.75 2.17
CA GLU A 89 -6.95 6.69 1.15
C GLU A 89 -5.65 5.89 0.99
N ARG A 90 -4.47 6.51 1.15
CA ARG A 90 -3.19 5.80 1.13
C ARG A 90 -3.02 4.91 2.36
N PHE A 91 -3.62 5.26 3.48
CA PHE A 91 -3.65 4.42 4.68
C PHE A 91 -4.48 3.16 4.45
N TYR A 92 -5.71 3.29 3.95
CA TYR A 92 -6.53 2.12 3.64
C TYR A 92 -5.87 1.23 2.58
N LEU A 93 -5.24 1.83 1.56
CA LEU A 93 -4.42 1.07 0.62
C LEU A 93 -3.27 0.32 1.32
N ARG A 94 -2.55 0.94 2.25
CA ARG A 94 -1.50 0.26 3.03
C ARG A 94 -2.06 -0.90 3.84
N MET A 95 -3.22 -0.73 4.47
CA MET A 95 -3.89 -1.82 5.18
C MET A 95 -4.20 -2.97 4.25
N LEU A 96 -4.76 -2.71 3.08
CA LEU A 96 -5.03 -3.76 2.10
C LEU A 96 -3.74 -4.47 1.65
N LEU A 97 -2.64 -3.75 1.43
CA LEU A 97 -1.35 -4.35 1.07
C LEU A 97 -0.72 -5.22 2.18
N LEU A 98 -1.15 -5.03 3.42
CA LEU A 98 -0.74 -5.84 4.57
C LEU A 98 -1.59 -7.10 4.77
N HIS A 99 -2.78 -7.19 4.16
CA HIS A 99 -3.74 -8.27 4.44
C HIS A 99 -4.20 -9.02 3.18
N VAL A 100 -4.03 -8.45 1.99
CA VAL A 100 -4.49 -9.04 0.73
C VAL A 100 -3.29 -9.57 -0.06
N PRO A 101 -3.06 -10.89 -0.09
CA PRO A 101 -2.01 -11.49 -0.92
C PRO A 101 -2.42 -11.53 -2.39
N GLY A 102 -1.45 -11.72 -3.27
CA GLY A 102 -1.67 -12.03 -4.68
C GLY A 102 -2.36 -10.96 -5.53
N ALA A 103 -2.49 -9.74 -5.03
CA ALA A 103 -3.11 -8.68 -5.80
C ALA A 103 -2.34 -8.37 -7.08
N ALA A 104 -2.99 -8.50 -8.24
CA ALA A 104 -2.37 -8.27 -9.55
C ALA A 104 -2.60 -6.85 -10.10
N SER A 105 -3.41 -6.03 -9.44
CA SER A 105 -3.69 -4.65 -9.84
C SER A 105 -4.38 -3.84 -8.73
N PHE A 106 -4.47 -2.53 -8.91
CA PHE A 106 -5.35 -1.69 -8.06
C PHE A 106 -6.82 -2.07 -8.21
N LYS A 107 -7.26 -2.49 -9.41
CA LYS A 107 -8.63 -2.96 -9.62
C LYS A 107 -8.90 -4.19 -8.75
N PHE A 108 -7.98 -5.14 -8.72
CA PHE A 108 -8.07 -6.31 -7.84
C PHE A 108 -8.17 -5.91 -6.37
N LEU A 109 -7.32 -4.98 -5.91
CA LEU A 109 -7.39 -4.46 -4.54
C LEU A 109 -8.70 -3.73 -4.25
N ARG A 110 -9.43 -3.28 -5.27
CA ARG A 110 -10.76 -2.67 -5.14
C ARG A 110 -11.91 -3.66 -5.28
N THR A 111 -11.63 -4.94 -5.48
CA THR A 111 -12.65 -5.96 -5.64
C THR A 111 -12.79 -6.81 -4.37
N VAL A 112 -14.03 -6.95 -3.93
CA VAL A 112 -14.47 -7.88 -2.87
C VAL A 112 -15.73 -8.56 -3.38
N ASP A 113 -15.79 -9.89 -3.34
CA ASP A 113 -16.94 -10.68 -3.78
C ASP A 113 -17.48 -10.28 -5.18
N ASN A 114 -16.55 -10.07 -6.12
CA ASN A 114 -16.81 -9.61 -7.50
C ASN A 114 -17.42 -8.20 -7.64
N VAL A 115 -17.56 -7.45 -6.55
CA VAL A 115 -17.98 -6.04 -6.57
C VAL A 115 -16.76 -5.14 -6.53
N ILE A 116 -16.71 -4.14 -7.42
CA ILE A 116 -15.65 -3.14 -7.46
C ILE A 116 -16.13 -1.90 -6.70
N TYR A 117 -15.33 -1.46 -5.73
CA TYR A 117 -15.60 -0.27 -4.93
C TYR A 117 -14.79 0.94 -5.41
N ASP A 118 -15.26 2.14 -5.09
CA ASP A 118 -14.62 3.38 -5.52
C ASP A 118 -13.38 3.70 -4.68
N THR A 119 -13.48 3.51 -3.37
CA THR A 119 -12.45 3.87 -2.39
C THR A 119 -11.83 2.65 -1.71
N PHE A 120 -10.57 2.78 -1.28
CA PHE A 120 -9.93 1.73 -0.49
C PHE A 120 -10.52 1.62 0.92
N LYS A 121 -11.13 2.69 1.46
CA LYS A 121 -11.93 2.65 2.71
C LYS A 121 -13.06 1.62 2.60
N GLN A 122 -13.89 1.73 1.56
CA GLN A 122 -15.01 0.81 1.34
C GLN A 122 -14.53 -0.64 1.24
N VAL A 123 -13.46 -0.89 0.50
CA VAL A 123 -12.88 -2.24 0.39
C VAL A 123 -12.44 -2.75 1.76
N ALA A 124 -11.74 -1.92 2.54
CA ALA A 124 -11.26 -2.31 3.87
C ALA A 124 -12.45 -2.64 4.81
N PHE A 125 -13.53 -1.86 4.74
CA PHE A 125 -14.78 -2.13 5.45
C PHE A 125 -15.41 -3.47 5.01
N HIS A 126 -15.61 -3.69 3.70
CA HIS A 126 -16.20 -4.93 3.18
C HIS A 126 -15.33 -6.17 3.38
N ARG A 127 -14.02 -5.99 3.60
CA ARG A 127 -13.10 -7.07 4.01
C ARG A 127 -13.04 -7.28 5.52
N HIS A 128 -13.87 -6.58 6.29
CA HIS A 128 -13.89 -6.61 7.76
C HIS A 128 -12.54 -6.25 8.40
N LEU A 129 -11.76 -5.39 7.72
CA LEU A 129 -10.51 -4.85 8.25
C LEU A 129 -10.75 -3.59 9.12
N LEU A 130 -11.97 -3.09 9.14
CA LEU A 130 -12.44 -1.97 9.96
C LEU A 130 -13.60 -2.48 10.83
N ASN A 131 -13.63 -2.10 12.12
CA ASN A 131 -14.72 -2.52 13.01
C ASN A 131 -16.01 -1.71 12.80
N SER A 132 -15.90 -0.47 12.30
CA SER A 132 -17.03 0.37 11.85
C SER A 132 -16.58 1.40 10.81
N ASP A 133 -17.54 1.97 10.06
CA ASP A 133 -17.28 3.07 9.11
C ASP A 133 -16.87 4.39 9.80
N GLU A 134 -17.15 4.53 11.10
CA GLU A 134 -17.11 5.78 11.87
C GLU A 134 -15.91 5.89 12.82
N GLU A 135 -15.33 4.75 13.27
CA GLU A 135 -14.21 4.73 14.23
C GLU A 135 -12.99 5.51 13.72
N TRP A 136 -12.69 5.41 12.43
CA TRP A 136 -11.54 6.06 11.84
C TRP A 136 -11.76 7.53 11.51
N ASP A 137 -12.97 7.91 11.11
CA ASP A 137 -13.30 9.32 10.86
C ASP A 137 -13.18 10.10 12.18
N HIS A 138 -13.58 9.50 13.31
CA HIS A 138 -13.42 10.07 14.64
C HIS A 138 -11.93 10.16 15.06
N CYS A 139 -11.12 9.12 14.88
CA CYS A 139 -9.67 9.16 15.19
C CYS A 139 -8.90 10.17 14.32
N LEU A 140 -9.24 10.31 13.04
CA LEU A 140 -8.65 11.31 12.13
C LEU A 140 -9.06 12.74 12.51
N HIS A 141 -10.31 12.94 12.94
CA HIS A 141 -10.78 14.25 13.38
C HIS A 141 -10.10 14.71 14.68
N LEU A 142 -9.94 13.80 15.65
CA LEU A 142 -9.27 14.08 16.93
C LEU A 142 -7.78 14.39 16.78
N SER A 143 -7.08 13.71 15.87
CA SER A 143 -5.65 13.94 15.61
C SER A 143 -5.38 15.25 14.88
N ASN A 144 -6.36 15.79 14.14
CA ASN A 144 -6.30 17.12 13.54
C ASN A 144 -6.67 18.23 14.55
N ALA A 145 -7.48 17.92 15.57
CA ALA A 145 -7.98 18.87 16.56
C ALA A 145 -7.06 19.03 17.80
N LYS A 146 -6.19 18.05 18.11
CA LYS A 146 -5.35 18.11 19.31
C LYS A 146 -3.98 17.45 19.11
N ALA A 147 -2.91 18.26 19.21
CA ALA A 147 -1.58 17.79 19.57
C ALA A 147 -1.54 17.42 21.07
N THR A 148 -2.27 16.39 21.47
CA THR A 148 -2.09 15.73 22.78
C THR A 148 -2.18 14.23 22.55
N LYS A 149 -1.14 13.51 22.98
CA LYS A 149 -0.88 12.09 22.71
C LYS A 149 -2.14 11.23 22.93
N PRO A 150 -2.69 10.55 21.90
CA PRO A 150 -3.55 9.41 22.12
C PRO A 150 -2.68 8.14 22.20
N ASP A 151 -2.99 7.31 23.18
CA ASP A 151 -2.27 6.08 23.50
C ASP A 151 -2.35 5.10 22.31
N LEU A 152 -1.25 4.96 21.57
CA LEU A 152 -1.07 4.08 20.40
C LEU A 152 -1.12 2.58 20.76
N ARG A 153 -1.60 2.22 21.95
CA ARG A 153 -1.53 0.87 22.52
C ARG A 153 -2.60 -0.09 21.99
N LEU A 154 -3.64 0.38 21.30
CA LEU A 154 -4.72 -0.52 20.87
C LEU A 154 -4.44 -1.32 19.58
N TYR A 155 -3.47 -0.90 18.75
CA TYR A 155 -3.20 -1.60 17.47
C TYR A 155 -2.17 -2.74 17.58
N SER A 156 -1.66 -3.06 18.77
CA SER A 156 -0.67 -4.14 18.94
C SER A 156 -1.27 -5.54 19.11
N VAL A 157 -2.60 -5.71 19.03
CA VAL A 157 -3.26 -6.99 19.41
C VAL A 157 -3.88 -7.77 18.24
N LEU A 158 -3.79 -7.29 17.00
CA LEU A 158 -4.27 -8.04 15.84
C LEU A 158 -3.14 -8.29 14.83
N LEU A 159 -2.19 -9.12 15.24
CA LEU A 159 -1.23 -9.84 14.39
C LEU A 159 -1.72 -11.27 14.21
#